data_AF-M1J1F6-F1
#
_entry.id   AF-M1J1F6-F1
#
_cell.length_a   1.000
_cell.length_b   1.000
_cell.length_c   1.000
_cell.angle_alpha   90.00
_cell.angle_beta   90.00
_cell.angle_gamma   90.00
#
_symmetry.space_group_name_H-M   'P 1'
#
loop_
_entity.id
_entity.type
_entity.pdbx_description
1 polymer ?
#
loop_
_entity_poly.entity_id
_entity_poly.type
_entity_poly.pdbx_seq_one_letter_code
_entity_poly.pdbx_strand_id
1 'polypeptide(L)'
;MKRILLITLFLTLFITNTSFISFSYNTQTPIKHIIIIIQENHSFDNLFGTYPFGYPPIVNNITLSVMFPQGLYTNYTELKQGTLDYISVPNVPWLSIFGYSHPYYANSYSTEDPNEGWINYHGDYWFDTFNGFVFYSGPQSMAYFSYEQLAPLWDYAEEYVLADNYFSPVMGLTAPNRIAYLTGSPPPFFTDEPGQVVPIQQSIFYQLSEYNLTWKYYVYGYEGGVPYPLNIFIGSDNYTSHYANISQFYEDLKSGNLPSVSWVMFLGGSTDQYDMHPPENLTSGEKLLVDVINAVMESKEWNSSAIFITFDEGGGYFDQVVPPSINYYGLGQRIPLLIISPYAKEGYVNNYTMSGYTILGFIDYNFNLPYITTLAEQGVQGLLQSFNFNSPPRSPIILEPYNWTYPIPLQYPVHYGYIATVPKYDGYAEVYYMPILNFLLPLNIIAFAVLILSIKFKRVLLKPSLIIFLILLGISGYVYTASPIYQFVSEYYLASSFIGFVISSILFIKMYKRYLRR
;
A
#
# COMPACT_ATOMS: atom_id res chain seq x y z
N MET A 1 -25.51 -56.82 -46.65
CA MET A 1 -25.03 -55.41 -46.66
C MET A 1 -26.05 -54.35 -46.20
N LYS A 2 -27.24 -54.69 -45.65
CA LYS A 2 -28.23 -53.68 -45.18
C LYS A 2 -28.52 -53.65 -43.65
N ARG A 3 -27.77 -54.40 -42.84
CA ARG A 3 -27.95 -54.42 -41.36
C ARG A 3 -26.78 -53.85 -40.54
N ILE A 4 -25.66 -53.51 -41.19
CA ILE A 4 -24.47 -52.97 -40.50
C ILE A 4 -24.41 -51.43 -40.57
N LEU A 5 -25.18 -50.79 -41.47
CA LEU A 5 -25.17 -49.33 -41.63
C LEU A 5 -26.08 -48.55 -40.66
N LEU A 6 -27.02 -49.22 -39.98
CA LEU A 6 -27.93 -48.55 -39.03
C LEU A 6 -27.36 -48.44 -37.62
N ILE A 7 -26.35 -49.25 -37.27
CA ILE A 7 -25.73 -49.21 -35.94
C ILE A 7 -24.63 -48.14 -35.88
N THR A 8 -23.99 -47.83 -37.00
CA THR A 8 -22.99 -46.74 -37.10
C THR A 8 -23.61 -45.35 -37.19
N LEU A 9 -24.88 -45.21 -37.58
CA LEU A 9 -25.55 -43.90 -37.60
C LEU A 9 -26.19 -43.51 -36.25
N PHE A 10 -26.38 -44.48 -35.34
CA PHE A 10 -26.89 -44.22 -33.98
C PHE A 10 -25.77 -43.96 -32.96
N LEU A 11 -24.51 -44.25 -33.31
CA LEU A 11 -23.34 -44.04 -32.44
C LEU A 11 -22.57 -42.74 -32.71
N THR A 12 -22.93 -41.97 -33.74
CA THR A 12 -22.28 -40.68 -34.08
C THR A 12 -23.07 -39.44 -33.67
N LEU A 13 -24.21 -39.61 -32.99
CA LEU A 13 -25.04 -38.50 -32.48
C LEU A 13 -24.94 -38.29 -30.95
N PHE A 14 -23.95 -38.92 -30.31
CA PHE A 14 -23.52 -38.61 -28.95
C PHE A 14 -22.10 -38.04 -28.96
N ILE A 15 -21.83 -37.08 -29.85
CA ILE A 15 -20.83 -36.07 -29.53
C ILE A 15 -21.54 -35.14 -28.57
N THR A 16 -21.14 -35.31 -27.32
CA THR A 16 -21.49 -34.51 -26.15
C THR A 16 -21.72 -33.04 -26.50
N ASN A 17 -22.98 -32.63 -26.56
CA ASN A 17 -23.34 -31.30 -26.07
C ASN A 17 -23.06 -31.32 -24.56
N THR A 18 -21.80 -31.15 -24.18
CA THR A 18 -21.46 -30.58 -22.87
C THR A 18 -22.01 -29.16 -22.93
N SER A 19 -23.32 -29.05 -22.68
CA SER A 19 -23.90 -27.81 -22.25
C SER A 19 -23.19 -27.55 -20.93
N PHE A 20 -22.16 -26.71 -20.94
CA PHE A 20 -21.62 -26.18 -19.71
C PHE A 20 -22.83 -25.59 -18.99
N ILE A 21 -23.24 -26.21 -17.89
CA ILE A 21 -24.20 -25.61 -16.99
C ILE A 21 -23.47 -24.36 -16.51
N SER A 22 -23.81 -23.21 -17.08
CA SER A 22 -23.36 -21.93 -16.55
C SER A 22 -24.05 -21.81 -15.20
N PHE A 23 -23.35 -22.19 -14.13
CA PHE A 23 -23.75 -21.82 -12.79
C PHE A 23 -23.73 -20.30 -12.74
N SER A 24 -24.90 -19.68 -12.94
CA SER A 24 -25.08 -18.27 -12.63
C SER A 24 -25.13 -18.19 -11.12
N TYR A 25 -24.01 -17.89 -10.47
CA TYR A 25 -24.00 -17.56 -9.06
C TYR A 25 -24.94 -16.37 -8.83
N ASN A 26 -25.74 -16.45 -7.76
CA ASN A 26 -26.57 -15.33 -7.39
C ASN A 26 -25.67 -14.33 -6.64
N THR A 27 -25.47 -13.15 -7.22
CA THR A 27 -24.65 -12.08 -6.64
C THR A 27 -25.55 -11.06 -5.95
N GLN A 28 -25.05 -10.42 -4.89
CA GLN A 28 -25.76 -9.32 -4.22
C GLN A 28 -25.83 -8.05 -5.08
N THR A 29 -24.87 -7.88 -5.99
CA THR A 29 -24.79 -6.76 -6.92
C THR A 29 -24.80 -7.25 -8.38
N PRO A 30 -24.93 -6.37 -9.38
CA PRO A 30 -24.74 -6.73 -10.79
C PRO A 30 -23.33 -7.22 -11.16
N ILE A 31 -22.35 -7.10 -10.24
CA ILE A 31 -20.97 -7.54 -10.45
C ILE A 31 -20.88 -9.06 -10.41
N LYS A 32 -20.37 -9.65 -11.48
CA LYS A 32 -20.08 -11.09 -11.63
C LYS A 32 -18.59 -11.39 -11.63
N HIS A 33 -17.77 -10.40 -11.99
CA HIS A 33 -16.32 -10.53 -12.09
C HIS A 33 -15.64 -9.47 -11.23
N ILE A 34 -14.87 -9.91 -10.26
CA ILE A 34 -14.01 -9.05 -9.43
C ILE A 34 -12.58 -9.26 -9.89
N ILE A 35 -11.93 -8.18 -10.35
CA ILE A 35 -10.54 -8.18 -10.80
C ILE A 35 -9.74 -7.36 -9.79
N ILE A 36 -8.70 -7.95 -9.23
CA ILE A 36 -7.83 -7.32 -8.23
C ILE A 36 -6.44 -7.22 -8.81
N ILE A 37 -5.93 -6.01 -8.90
CA ILE A 37 -4.61 -5.67 -9.38
C ILE A 37 -3.84 -5.05 -8.22
N ILE A 38 -2.69 -5.62 -7.89
CA ILE A 38 -1.82 -5.15 -6.82
C ILE A 38 -0.46 -4.80 -7.44
N GLN A 39 -0.17 -3.51 -7.54
CA GLN A 39 1.13 -2.94 -7.88
C GLN A 39 2.04 -2.87 -6.65
N GLU A 40 3.26 -2.37 -6.81
CA GLU A 40 4.28 -2.32 -5.74
C GLU A 40 4.65 -0.89 -5.32
N ASN A 41 4.80 -0.70 -4.01
CA ASN A 41 5.69 0.30 -3.39
C ASN A 41 5.41 1.78 -3.65
N HIS A 42 4.15 2.19 -3.50
CA HIS A 42 3.77 3.61 -3.57
C HIS A 42 2.71 4.03 -2.57
N SER A 43 3.04 5.06 -1.77
CA SER A 43 2.10 5.71 -0.88
C SER A 43 1.05 6.55 -1.63
N PHE A 44 -0.05 6.89 -0.95
CA PHE A 44 -1.08 7.75 -1.54
C PHE A 44 -0.53 9.14 -1.89
N ASP A 45 0.15 9.81 -0.96
CA ASP A 45 0.70 11.15 -1.22
C ASP A 45 1.79 11.15 -2.31
N ASN A 46 2.48 10.02 -2.53
CA ASN A 46 3.45 9.90 -3.62
C ASN A 46 2.80 9.97 -5.01
N LEU A 47 1.65 9.34 -5.23
CA LEU A 47 0.99 9.32 -6.55
C LEU A 47 -0.14 10.34 -6.69
N PHE A 48 -0.85 10.63 -5.61
CA PHE A 48 -2.06 11.47 -5.59
C PHE A 48 -1.97 12.64 -4.61
N GLY A 49 -0.81 12.90 -3.99
CA GLY A 49 -0.63 13.97 -3.01
C GLY A 49 -0.88 15.38 -3.54
N THR A 50 -0.87 15.55 -4.87
CA THR A 50 -1.19 16.81 -5.55
C THR A 50 -2.47 16.74 -6.40
N TYR A 51 -3.18 15.61 -6.40
CA TYR A 51 -4.44 15.45 -7.14
C TYR A 51 -5.51 16.43 -6.64
N PRO A 52 -6.38 16.98 -7.52
CA PRO A 52 -6.44 16.82 -8.98
C PRO A 52 -5.67 17.92 -9.74
N PHE A 53 -5.03 18.86 -9.07
CA PHE A 53 -4.43 20.01 -9.77
C PHE A 53 -3.02 19.74 -10.26
N GLY A 54 -2.24 18.95 -9.52
CA GLY A 54 -0.91 18.51 -9.91
C GLY A 54 0.13 19.62 -10.08
N TYR A 55 1.23 19.26 -10.74
CA TYR A 55 2.29 20.19 -11.12
C TYR A 55 2.75 19.94 -12.58
N PRO A 56 2.75 20.98 -13.44
CA PRO A 56 2.24 22.34 -13.20
C PRO A 56 0.74 22.35 -12.87
N PRO A 57 0.24 23.28 -12.02
CA PRO A 57 -1.15 23.21 -11.59
C PRO A 57 -2.13 23.45 -12.74
N ILE A 58 -3.07 22.52 -12.97
CA ILE A 58 -4.15 22.64 -13.96
C ILE A 58 -5.45 23.00 -13.26
N VAL A 59 -5.93 24.23 -13.46
CA VAL A 59 -7.25 24.66 -12.95
C VAL A 59 -8.19 24.84 -14.14
N ASN A 60 -9.12 23.92 -14.30
CA ASN A 60 -10.15 23.98 -15.34
C ASN A 60 -11.49 23.48 -14.77
N ASN A 61 -12.53 23.44 -15.60
CA ASN A 61 -13.84 22.99 -15.12
C ASN A 61 -13.80 21.54 -14.62
N ILE A 62 -13.04 20.64 -15.23
CA ILE A 62 -12.98 19.22 -14.85
C ILE A 62 -12.29 19.07 -13.48
N THR A 63 -11.10 19.64 -13.30
CA THR A 63 -10.37 19.56 -12.02
C THR A 63 -11.12 20.27 -10.87
N LEU A 64 -11.96 21.27 -11.17
CA LEU A 64 -12.87 21.90 -10.20
C LEU A 64 -14.16 21.12 -9.92
N SER A 65 -14.45 20.08 -10.71
CA SER A 65 -15.68 19.28 -10.61
C SER A 65 -15.48 18.00 -9.82
N VAL A 66 -14.25 17.49 -9.76
CA VAL A 66 -13.97 16.26 -9.02
C VAL A 66 -13.89 16.54 -7.52
N MET A 67 -14.29 15.56 -6.73
CA MET A 67 -14.05 15.56 -5.29
C MET A 67 -12.53 15.46 -5.05
N PHE A 68 -12.01 16.18 -4.06
CA PHE A 68 -10.58 16.12 -3.73
C PHE A 68 -10.35 15.84 -2.25
N PRO A 69 -9.25 15.15 -1.88
CA PRO A 69 -8.95 14.79 -0.48
C PRO A 69 -8.65 16.02 0.40
N GLN A 70 -9.32 16.15 1.56
CA GLN A 70 -9.08 17.24 2.53
C GLN A 70 -7.67 17.21 3.11
N GLY A 71 -7.07 16.01 3.18
CA GLY A 71 -5.78 15.79 3.81
C GLY A 71 -4.60 16.39 3.04
N LEU A 72 -4.77 16.73 1.77
CA LEU A 72 -3.67 17.19 0.92
C LEU A 72 -3.39 18.69 1.12
N TYR A 73 -4.33 19.53 0.70
CA TYR A 73 -4.31 20.99 0.85
C TYR A 73 -5.75 21.51 0.83
N THR A 74 -6.00 22.63 1.49
CA THR A 74 -7.36 23.20 1.52
C THR A 74 -7.66 24.05 0.29
N ASN A 75 -6.64 24.57 -0.40
CA ASN A 75 -6.76 25.29 -1.66
C ASN A 75 -5.49 25.10 -2.51
N TYR A 76 -5.63 24.90 -3.83
CA TYR A 76 -4.50 24.77 -4.76
C TYR A 76 -3.52 25.96 -4.70
N THR A 77 -3.97 27.12 -4.24
CA THR A 77 -3.10 28.29 -4.01
C THR A 77 -2.08 28.07 -2.89
N GLU A 78 -2.26 27.05 -2.06
CA GLU A 78 -1.29 26.65 -1.02
C GLU A 78 -0.08 25.91 -1.62
N LEU A 79 -0.20 25.40 -2.85
CA LEU A 79 0.92 24.88 -3.63
C LEU A 79 1.82 26.04 -4.07
N LYS A 80 3.02 26.16 -3.49
CA LYS A 80 3.98 27.19 -3.89
C LYS A 80 4.77 26.68 -5.08
N GLN A 81 4.62 27.30 -6.25
CA GLN A 81 5.26 26.78 -7.47
C GLN A 81 4.93 25.29 -7.69
N GLY A 82 3.72 24.85 -7.29
CA GLY A 82 3.28 23.47 -7.35
C GLY A 82 3.90 22.50 -6.35
N THR A 83 4.81 22.94 -5.49
CA THR A 83 5.39 22.09 -4.46
C THR A 83 4.60 22.14 -3.16
N LEU A 84 4.61 21.01 -2.44
CA LEU A 84 4.02 20.85 -1.11
C LEU A 84 4.92 21.47 -0.02
N ASP A 85 5.44 22.68 -0.26
CA ASP A 85 6.41 23.39 0.60
C ASP A 85 5.87 23.70 2.00
N TYR A 86 4.55 23.67 2.20
CA TYR A 86 3.94 23.90 3.50
C TYR A 86 4.08 22.68 4.44
N ILE A 87 4.36 21.49 3.91
CA ILE A 87 4.72 20.31 4.69
C ILE A 87 6.23 20.35 4.89
N SER A 88 6.67 20.40 6.15
CA SER A 88 8.08 20.44 6.50
C SER A 88 8.40 19.26 7.42
N VAL A 89 9.28 18.38 6.94
CA VAL A 89 9.70 17.17 7.64
C VAL A 89 11.14 17.36 8.12
N PRO A 90 11.43 17.25 9.42
CA PRO A 90 12.79 17.41 9.91
C PRO A 90 13.71 16.33 9.36
N ASN A 91 14.92 16.71 8.96
CA ASN A 91 15.93 15.74 8.49
C ASN A 91 16.34 14.75 9.60
N VAL A 92 16.24 15.20 10.86
CA VAL A 92 16.46 14.39 12.05
C VAL A 92 15.33 14.71 13.05
N PRO A 93 14.38 13.80 13.30
CA PRO A 93 13.15 14.09 14.05
C PRO A 93 13.37 14.73 15.43
N TRP A 94 14.34 14.21 16.19
CA TRP A 94 14.68 14.68 17.55
C TRP A 94 15.71 15.81 17.57
N LEU A 95 16.25 16.21 16.42
CA LEU A 95 17.29 17.25 16.32
C LEU A 95 17.13 18.08 15.04
N SER A 96 15.94 18.65 14.88
CA SER A 96 15.52 19.41 13.70
C SER A 96 16.38 20.64 13.37
N ILE A 97 17.30 21.02 14.26
CA ILE A 97 18.36 22.00 13.96
C ILE A 97 19.27 21.56 12.80
N PHE A 98 19.25 20.28 12.42
CA PHE A 98 19.96 19.76 11.25
C PHE A 98 19.19 19.93 9.92
N GLY A 99 18.12 20.71 9.91
CA GLY A 99 17.40 21.10 8.72
C GLY A 99 16.10 20.34 8.52
N TYR A 100 15.42 20.70 7.44
CA TYR A 100 14.13 20.15 7.03
C TYR A 100 14.16 19.83 5.55
N SER A 101 13.40 18.83 5.16
CA SER A 101 13.02 18.53 3.79
C SER A 101 11.53 18.80 3.60
N HIS A 102 11.13 18.95 2.35
CA HIS A 102 9.75 19.18 1.94
C HIS A 102 9.42 18.17 0.84
N PRO A 103 8.16 17.72 0.71
CA PRO A 103 7.79 16.92 -0.44
C PRO A 103 8.05 17.69 -1.73
N TYR A 104 8.66 17.04 -2.70
CA TYR A 104 9.12 17.66 -3.94
C TYR A 104 8.64 16.90 -5.17
N TYR A 105 8.36 17.63 -6.25
CA TYR A 105 8.00 17.02 -7.52
C TYR A 105 9.20 16.28 -8.09
N ALA A 106 9.08 14.98 -8.32
CA ALA A 106 10.16 14.13 -8.80
C ALA A 106 10.76 14.62 -10.12
N ASN A 107 9.94 15.23 -10.99
CA ASN A 107 10.32 15.67 -12.34
C ASN A 107 11.09 14.60 -13.13
N SER A 108 10.69 13.35 -12.93
CA SER A 108 11.29 12.14 -13.46
C SER A 108 10.21 11.06 -13.48
N TYR A 109 10.37 10.04 -14.31
CA TYR A 109 9.47 8.88 -14.36
C TYR A 109 9.88 7.76 -13.40
N SER A 110 10.96 7.96 -12.66
CA SER A 110 11.42 7.09 -11.59
C SER A 110 12.23 7.87 -10.56
N THR A 111 12.45 7.26 -9.41
CA THR A 111 13.14 7.79 -8.25
C THR A 111 14.18 6.77 -7.76
N GLU A 112 15.13 7.22 -6.94
CA GLU A 112 15.87 6.26 -6.11
C GLU A 112 14.89 5.57 -5.17
N ASP A 113 15.10 4.28 -4.95
CA ASP A 113 14.30 3.48 -4.02
C ASP A 113 14.47 4.03 -2.58
N PRO A 114 13.39 4.41 -1.88
CA PRO A 114 13.46 4.75 -0.47
C PRO A 114 14.01 3.58 0.36
N ASN A 115 14.57 3.87 1.53
CA ASN A 115 15.00 2.77 2.39
C ASN A 115 13.75 2.12 3.02
N GLU A 116 13.55 0.84 2.72
CA GLU A 116 12.42 0.08 3.20
C GLU A 116 12.79 -0.83 4.38
N GLY A 117 11.76 -1.30 5.07
CA GLY A 117 11.88 -2.33 6.09
C GLY A 117 11.01 -2.06 7.30
N TRP A 118 10.88 -3.08 8.14
CA TRP A 118 10.13 -3.01 9.38
C TRP A 118 10.58 -1.82 10.24
N ILE A 119 11.89 -1.66 10.43
CA ILE A 119 12.48 -0.58 11.22
C ILE A 119 12.18 0.79 10.58
N ASN A 120 12.29 0.87 9.25
CA ASN A 120 12.16 2.10 8.50
C ASN A 120 10.71 2.59 8.55
N TYR A 121 9.75 1.76 8.19
CA TYR A 121 8.33 2.13 8.13
C TYR A 121 7.76 2.51 9.49
N HIS A 122 8.14 1.80 10.54
CA HIS A 122 7.77 2.17 11.91
C HIS A 122 8.52 3.42 12.39
N GLY A 123 9.70 3.71 11.82
CA GLY A 123 10.47 4.92 12.10
C GLY A 123 9.93 6.15 11.39
N ASP A 124 9.45 6.02 10.16
CA ASP A 124 8.87 7.09 9.34
C ASP A 124 7.70 7.76 10.05
N TYR A 125 6.85 6.90 10.61
CA TYR A 125 5.84 7.29 11.54
C TYR A 125 6.38 7.19 12.97
N TRP A 126 7.03 8.24 13.46
CA TRP A 126 7.51 8.30 14.85
C TRP A 126 6.50 9.02 15.79
N PHE A 127 5.99 8.35 16.85
CA PHE A 127 4.99 8.86 17.84
C PHE A 127 3.71 9.53 17.31
N ASP A 128 2.91 8.81 16.55
CA ASP A 128 1.83 9.33 15.72
C ASP A 128 2.17 10.61 14.95
N THR A 129 3.41 10.73 14.43
CA THR A 129 3.82 11.82 13.52
C THR A 129 4.53 11.28 12.29
N PHE A 130 4.43 12.00 11.16
CA PHE A 130 5.13 11.71 9.90
C PHE A 130 6.57 12.25 9.85
N ASN A 131 7.19 12.53 10.99
CA ASN A 131 8.46 13.28 11.02
C ASN A 131 9.69 12.43 10.62
N GLY A 132 9.58 11.11 10.56
CA GLY A 132 10.70 10.18 10.42
C GLY A 132 11.19 9.95 9.01
N PHE A 133 10.38 10.22 7.99
CA PHE A 133 10.61 9.82 6.59
C PHE A 133 12.01 10.13 6.06
N VAL A 134 12.50 11.36 6.28
CA VAL A 134 13.83 11.76 5.79
C VAL A 134 14.95 10.96 6.46
N PHE A 135 14.80 10.66 7.75
CA PHE A 135 15.83 9.98 8.52
C PHE A 135 15.85 8.47 8.26
N TYR A 136 14.67 7.85 8.19
CA TYR A 136 14.51 6.41 8.04
C TYR A 136 14.48 6.00 6.57
N SER A 137 13.50 6.44 5.79
CA SER A 137 13.41 6.14 4.35
C SER A 137 14.25 7.01 3.42
N GLY A 138 14.94 8.02 3.95
CA GLY A 138 15.87 8.86 3.19
C GLY A 138 15.20 10.05 2.51
N PRO A 139 15.96 11.04 2.01
CA PRO A 139 15.38 12.24 1.38
C PRO A 139 14.54 11.94 0.13
N GLN A 140 14.84 10.85 -0.59
CA GLN A 140 14.10 10.41 -1.77
C GLN A 140 12.65 10.00 -1.46
N SER A 141 12.35 9.61 -0.22
CA SER A 141 10.98 9.35 0.24
C SER A 141 10.05 10.55 0.05
N MET A 142 10.60 11.77 0.02
CA MET A 142 9.83 13.00 -0.11
C MET A 142 9.41 13.29 -1.57
N ALA A 143 9.83 12.47 -2.54
CA ALA A 143 9.40 12.62 -3.92
C ALA A 143 7.89 12.36 -4.05
N TYR A 144 7.22 13.13 -4.92
CA TYR A 144 5.88 12.81 -5.41
C TYR A 144 5.84 12.99 -6.94
N PHE A 145 4.93 12.25 -7.56
CA PHE A 145 4.63 12.31 -8.99
C PHE A 145 3.36 13.11 -9.24
N SER A 146 3.19 13.52 -10.49
CA SER A 146 1.97 14.22 -10.93
C SER A 146 1.43 13.62 -12.21
N TYR A 147 0.31 14.16 -12.70
CA TYR A 147 -0.33 13.71 -13.94
C TYR A 147 0.62 13.71 -15.15
N GLU A 148 1.68 14.53 -15.14
CA GLU A 148 2.70 14.54 -16.21
C GLU A 148 3.43 13.18 -16.34
N GLN A 149 3.52 12.39 -15.27
CA GLN A 149 4.07 11.03 -15.30
C GLN A 149 3.02 9.93 -15.34
N LEU A 150 1.84 10.20 -14.79
CA LEU A 150 0.80 9.22 -14.42
C LEU A 150 -0.60 9.65 -14.88
N ALA A 151 -0.69 10.20 -16.09
CA ALA A 151 -1.95 10.72 -16.62
C ALA A 151 -3.09 9.67 -16.57
N PRO A 152 -2.90 8.43 -17.04
CA PRO A 152 -3.92 7.38 -16.92
C PRO A 152 -4.45 7.12 -15.51
N LEU A 153 -3.58 6.97 -14.50
CA LEU A 153 -4.05 6.74 -13.12
C LEU A 153 -4.90 7.91 -12.61
N TRP A 154 -4.54 9.14 -12.97
CA TRP A 154 -5.29 10.34 -12.61
C TRP A 154 -6.60 10.45 -13.40
N ASP A 155 -6.60 10.12 -14.69
CA ASP A 155 -7.82 10.04 -15.51
C ASP A 155 -8.80 9.01 -14.92
N TYR A 156 -8.32 7.84 -14.47
CA TYR A 156 -9.18 6.87 -13.80
C TYR A 156 -9.71 7.36 -12.45
N ALA A 157 -8.95 8.16 -11.70
CA ALA A 157 -9.43 8.78 -10.46
C ALA A 157 -10.55 9.79 -10.71
N GLU A 158 -10.46 10.57 -11.80
CA GLU A 158 -11.48 11.54 -12.18
C GLU A 158 -12.73 10.88 -12.77
N GLU A 159 -12.54 9.82 -13.56
CA GLU A 159 -13.65 9.14 -14.21
C GLU A 159 -14.34 8.12 -13.29
N TYR A 160 -13.66 7.62 -12.27
CA TYR A 160 -14.21 6.62 -11.37
C TYR A 160 -14.02 7.04 -9.91
N VAL A 161 -13.58 6.12 -9.07
CA VAL A 161 -13.44 6.33 -7.63
C VAL A 161 -11.99 6.18 -7.23
N LEU A 162 -11.48 7.19 -6.52
CA LEU A 162 -10.23 7.16 -5.79
C LEU A 162 -10.53 7.06 -4.29
N ALA A 163 -10.05 6.05 -3.59
CA ALA A 163 -10.12 6.03 -2.13
C ALA A 163 -8.90 6.75 -1.54
N ASP A 164 -9.14 7.78 -0.73
CA ASP A 164 -8.10 8.60 -0.07
C ASP A 164 -7.88 8.25 1.40
N ASN A 165 -8.52 7.18 1.85
CA ASN A 165 -8.46 6.68 3.22
C ASN A 165 -8.38 5.13 3.23
N TYR A 166 -7.58 4.60 2.31
CA TYR A 166 -7.34 3.19 2.13
C TYR A 166 -5.88 2.85 2.48
N PHE A 167 -5.68 1.85 3.33
CA PHE A 167 -4.37 1.51 3.88
C PHE A 167 -3.92 0.11 3.48
N SER A 168 -2.61 -0.10 3.40
CA SER A 168 -2.08 -1.45 3.26
C SER A 168 -2.49 -2.28 4.49
N PRO A 169 -2.75 -3.60 4.33
CA PRO A 169 -3.20 -4.45 5.42
C PRO A 169 -2.42 -4.32 6.72
N VAL A 170 -1.08 -4.19 6.62
CA VAL A 170 -0.17 -4.16 7.77
C VAL A 170 1.02 -3.23 7.51
N MET A 171 1.59 -2.69 8.60
CA MET A 171 2.85 -1.94 8.53
C MET A 171 4.03 -2.91 8.30
N GLY A 172 4.39 -3.13 7.04
CA GLY A 172 5.43 -4.08 6.63
C GLY A 172 5.64 -4.07 5.12
N LEU A 173 6.56 -4.91 4.66
CA LEU A 173 6.89 -5.05 3.24
C LEU A 173 5.82 -5.81 2.43
N THR A 174 6.13 -6.05 1.17
CA THR A 174 5.34 -6.78 0.18
C THR A 174 4.77 -8.11 0.66
N ALA A 175 5.61 -9.03 1.17
CA ALA A 175 5.17 -10.38 1.52
C ALA A 175 4.08 -10.38 2.63
N PRO A 176 4.29 -9.74 3.80
CA PRO A 176 3.26 -9.66 4.82
C PRO A 176 1.94 -9.07 4.32
N ASN A 177 2.00 -8.00 3.52
CA ASN A 177 0.81 -7.36 2.96
C ASN A 177 0.08 -8.27 1.97
N ARG A 178 0.78 -8.87 1.01
CA ARG A 178 0.14 -9.75 0.03
C ARG A 178 -0.46 -11.01 0.63
N ILE A 179 0.14 -11.56 1.69
CA ILE A 179 -0.47 -12.66 2.45
C ILE A 179 -1.77 -12.17 3.11
N ALA A 180 -1.73 -11.00 3.74
CA ALA A 180 -2.88 -10.40 4.39
C ALA A 180 -4.02 -10.06 3.41
N TYR A 181 -3.69 -9.70 2.16
CA TYR A 181 -4.62 -9.58 1.02
C TYR A 181 -5.29 -10.88 0.59
N LEU A 182 -4.84 -12.04 1.11
CA LEU A 182 -5.41 -13.35 0.78
C LEU A 182 -6.06 -14.02 1.99
N THR A 183 -5.65 -13.69 3.21
CA THR A 183 -6.15 -14.31 4.45
C THR A 183 -7.17 -13.45 5.19
N GLY A 184 -7.24 -12.14 4.90
CA GLY A 184 -8.05 -11.22 5.69
C GLY A 184 -7.50 -10.96 7.10
N SER A 185 -6.24 -11.31 7.36
CA SER A 185 -5.57 -11.08 8.65
C SER A 185 -4.04 -11.04 8.51
N PRO A 186 -3.34 -10.30 9.39
CA PRO A 186 -1.88 -10.27 9.41
C PRO A 186 -1.29 -11.69 9.56
N PRO A 187 -0.27 -12.09 8.79
CA PRO A 187 0.55 -13.24 9.19
C PRO A 187 1.31 -12.90 10.49
N PRO A 188 1.85 -13.88 11.24
CA PRO A 188 2.79 -13.58 12.31
C PRO A 188 4.12 -13.04 11.74
N PHE A 189 4.45 -11.79 12.02
CA PHE A 189 5.70 -11.16 11.57
C PHE A 189 6.14 -10.03 12.52
N PHE A 190 7.45 -9.88 12.71
CA PHE A 190 8.10 -8.77 13.44
C PHE A 190 9.42 -8.39 12.76
N THR A 191 9.49 -8.64 11.46
CA THR A 191 10.64 -8.57 10.57
C THR A 191 10.13 -8.23 9.17
N ASP A 192 11.03 -8.04 8.23
CA ASP A 192 10.74 -7.78 6.82
C ASP A 192 9.98 -8.95 6.16
N GLU A 193 10.23 -10.17 6.64
CA GLU A 193 9.60 -11.39 6.13
C GLU A 193 8.57 -11.99 7.11
N PRO A 194 7.55 -12.68 6.59
CA PRO A 194 6.62 -13.45 7.41
C PRO A 194 7.32 -14.63 8.10
N GLY A 195 7.00 -14.86 9.38
CA GLY A 195 7.72 -15.84 10.20
C GLY A 195 7.30 -17.30 10.02
N GLN A 196 6.17 -17.60 9.36
CA GLN A 196 5.61 -18.95 9.26
C GLN A 196 4.87 -19.20 7.94
N VAL A 197 4.82 -20.48 7.54
CA VAL A 197 4.03 -20.97 6.41
C VAL A 197 2.55 -21.03 6.83
N VAL A 198 1.66 -20.52 6.00
CA VAL A 198 0.21 -20.39 6.29
C VAL A 198 -0.55 -21.55 5.65
N PRO A 199 -1.47 -22.25 6.32
CA PRO A 199 -2.32 -23.23 5.65
C PRO A 199 -3.19 -22.57 4.57
N ILE A 200 -3.24 -23.11 3.35
CA ILE A 200 -4.08 -22.55 2.26
C ILE A 200 -5.56 -22.44 2.66
N GLN A 201 -6.03 -23.27 3.60
CA GLN A 201 -7.39 -23.24 4.14
C GLN A 201 -7.76 -21.92 4.82
N GLN A 202 -6.77 -21.12 5.22
CA GLN A 202 -6.98 -19.80 5.79
C GLN A 202 -7.06 -18.69 4.73
N SER A 203 -6.91 -19.02 3.45
CA SER A 203 -6.98 -18.07 2.35
C SER A 203 -8.35 -18.03 1.69
N ILE A 204 -8.66 -16.90 1.07
CA ILE A 204 -9.83 -16.69 0.22
C ILE A 204 -9.87 -17.70 -0.93
N PHE A 205 -8.73 -18.17 -1.44
CA PHE A 205 -8.69 -19.16 -2.52
C PHE A 205 -9.32 -20.48 -2.13
N TYR A 206 -9.02 -20.96 -0.90
CA TYR A 206 -9.66 -22.17 -0.39
C TYR A 206 -11.17 -21.97 -0.26
N GLN A 207 -11.60 -20.84 0.31
CA GLN A 207 -13.01 -20.51 0.44
C GLN A 207 -13.72 -20.47 -0.92
N LEU A 208 -13.16 -19.79 -1.92
CA LEU A 208 -13.72 -19.73 -3.26
C LEU A 208 -13.86 -21.13 -3.86
N SER A 209 -12.86 -21.99 -3.70
CA SER A 209 -12.91 -23.38 -4.17
C SER A 209 -13.96 -24.23 -3.46
N GLU A 210 -14.11 -24.12 -2.13
CA GLU A 210 -15.13 -24.85 -1.36
C GLU A 210 -16.55 -24.49 -1.80
N TYR A 211 -16.77 -23.23 -2.18
CA TYR A 211 -18.06 -22.74 -2.69
C TYR A 211 -18.19 -22.88 -4.23
N ASN A 212 -17.25 -23.59 -4.86
CA ASN A 212 -17.18 -23.81 -6.30
C ASN A 212 -17.18 -22.52 -7.13
N LEU A 213 -16.70 -21.39 -6.60
CA LEU A 213 -16.53 -20.15 -7.38
C LEU A 213 -15.28 -20.25 -8.25
N THR A 214 -15.40 -19.81 -9.51
CA THR A 214 -14.26 -19.78 -10.41
C THR A 214 -13.32 -18.66 -10.01
N TRP A 215 -12.05 -18.99 -9.83
CA TRP A 215 -11.00 -18.01 -9.56
C TRP A 215 -9.71 -18.37 -10.28
N LYS A 216 -8.90 -17.36 -10.59
CA LYS A 216 -7.53 -17.56 -11.08
C LYS A 216 -6.60 -16.47 -10.57
N TYR A 217 -5.33 -16.83 -10.48
CA TYR A 217 -4.21 -15.94 -10.17
C TYR A 217 -3.34 -15.83 -11.43
N TYR A 218 -3.52 -14.73 -12.16
CA TYR A 218 -2.80 -14.43 -13.38
C TYR A 218 -1.52 -13.67 -13.07
N VAL A 219 -0.41 -14.12 -13.64
CA VAL A 219 0.92 -13.59 -13.37
C VAL A 219 1.60 -13.24 -14.70
N TYR A 220 2.12 -12.02 -14.83
CA TYR A 220 2.69 -11.52 -16.09
C TYR A 220 3.84 -12.39 -16.63
N GLY A 221 4.85 -12.63 -15.80
CA GLY A 221 6.01 -13.46 -16.14
C GLY A 221 5.89 -14.91 -15.66
N TYR A 222 4.69 -15.48 -15.66
CA TYR A 222 4.49 -16.84 -15.14
C TYR A 222 5.20 -17.89 -16.00
N GLU A 223 6.14 -18.61 -15.39
CA GLU A 223 6.89 -19.71 -16.01
C GLU A 223 6.47 -21.11 -15.50
N GLY A 224 5.45 -21.18 -14.64
CA GLY A 224 4.96 -22.42 -14.02
C GLY A 224 5.32 -22.55 -12.54
N GLY A 225 4.68 -23.51 -11.85
CA GLY A 225 4.87 -23.75 -10.42
C GLY A 225 3.97 -22.88 -9.53
N VAL A 226 4.33 -22.71 -8.26
CA VAL A 226 3.57 -21.84 -7.34
C VAL A 226 4.18 -20.43 -7.38
N PRO A 227 3.43 -19.40 -7.80
CA PRO A 227 3.95 -18.04 -7.90
C PRO A 227 4.12 -17.42 -6.51
N TYR A 228 4.95 -16.38 -6.42
CA TYR A 228 5.07 -15.56 -5.22
C TYR A 228 3.79 -14.73 -4.97
N PRO A 229 3.39 -14.49 -3.70
CA PRO A 229 3.90 -15.08 -2.46
C PRO A 229 3.22 -16.41 -2.12
N LEU A 230 2.50 -17.03 -3.06
CA LEU A 230 1.68 -18.22 -2.79
C LEU A 230 2.50 -19.44 -2.36
N ASN A 231 3.82 -19.40 -2.55
CA ASN A 231 4.78 -20.39 -2.08
C ASN A 231 4.83 -20.50 -0.54
N ILE A 232 4.34 -19.48 0.18
CA ILE A 232 4.20 -19.53 1.64
C ILE A 232 2.94 -20.26 2.11
N PHE A 233 2.04 -20.68 1.22
CA PHE A 233 0.85 -21.40 1.62
C PHE A 233 1.04 -22.92 1.53
N ILE A 234 0.91 -23.62 2.66
CA ILE A 234 0.93 -25.08 2.69
C ILE A 234 -0.27 -25.60 1.89
N GLY A 235 0.01 -26.38 0.85
CA GLY A 235 -1.02 -26.95 -0.03
C GLY A 235 -1.31 -26.14 -1.29
N SER A 236 -0.60 -25.03 -1.50
CA SER A 236 -0.74 -24.19 -2.71
C SER A 236 -0.50 -24.96 -4.02
N ASP A 237 0.39 -25.96 -4.02
CA ASP A 237 0.67 -26.82 -5.18
C ASP A 237 -0.58 -27.54 -5.72
N ASN A 238 -1.55 -27.82 -4.84
CA ASN A 238 -2.82 -28.47 -5.22
C ASN A 238 -3.72 -27.58 -6.08
N TYR A 239 -3.41 -26.27 -6.16
CA TYR A 239 -4.17 -25.26 -6.90
C TYR A 239 -3.45 -24.75 -8.15
N THR A 240 -2.39 -25.44 -8.60
CA THR A 240 -1.60 -25.05 -9.79
C THR A 240 -2.43 -24.86 -11.07
N SER A 241 -3.60 -25.49 -11.20
CA SER A 241 -4.53 -25.26 -12.32
C SER A 241 -5.21 -23.88 -12.30
N HIS A 242 -5.17 -23.17 -11.17
CA HIS A 242 -5.70 -21.81 -11.02
C HIS A 242 -4.65 -20.74 -11.30
N TYR A 243 -3.38 -21.11 -11.48
CA TYR A 243 -2.29 -20.20 -11.74
C TYR A 243 -2.00 -20.16 -13.23
N ALA A 244 -1.98 -18.97 -13.81
CA ALA A 244 -1.86 -18.81 -15.25
C ALA A 244 -1.01 -17.60 -15.62
N ASN A 245 -0.45 -17.63 -16.83
CA ASN A 245 0.19 -16.46 -17.40
C ASN A 245 -0.87 -15.40 -17.76
N ILE A 246 -0.50 -14.12 -17.76
CA ILE A 246 -1.39 -13.03 -18.19
C ILE A 246 -1.96 -13.23 -19.60
N SER A 247 -1.27 -13.94 -20.49
CA SER A 247 -1.80 -14.28 -21.82
C SER A 247 -3.15 -15.01 -21.73
N GLN A 248 -3.32 -15.88 -20.73
CA GLN A 248 -4.56 -16.59 -20.48
C GLN A 248 -5.68 -15.65 -20.01
N PHE A 249 -5.37 -14.57 -19.29
CA PHE A 249 -6.37 -13.57 -18.90
C PHE A 249 -7.03 -12.93 -20.13
N TYR A 250 -6.22 -12.53 -21.11
CA TYR A 250 -6.72 -11.98 -22.37
C TYR A 250 -7.52 -12.99 -23.20
N GLU A 251 -7.15 -14.27 -23.18
CA GLU A 251 -7.93 -15.34 -23.82
C GLU A 251 -9.26 -15.60 -23.12
N ASP A 252 -9.25 -15.59 -21.78
CA ASP A 252 -10.44 -15.79 -20.95
C ASP A 252 -11.45 -14.64 -21.17
N LEU A 253 -10.97 -13.39 -21.27
CA LEU A 253 -11.80 -12.23 -21.66
C LEU A 253 -12.41 -12.38 -23.06
N LYS A 254 -11.59 -12.72 -24.06
CA LYS A 254 -12.06 -12.91 -25.46
C LYS A 254 -13.10 -14.01 -25.58
N SER A 255 -12.92 -15.09 -24.80
CA SER A 255 -13.80 -16.25 -24.82
C SER A 255 -15.06 -16.06 -23.94
N GLY A 256 -15.02 -15.14 -22.97
CA GLY A 256 -16.04 -15.00 -21.93
C GLY A 256 -16.00 -16.07 -20.86
N ASN A 257 -14.80 -16.51 -20.55
CA ASN A 257 -14.52 -17.47 -19.50
C ASN A 257 -13.80 -16.78 -18.33
N LEU A 258 -13.93 -15.45 -18.20
CA LEU A 258 -13.33 -14.71 -17.11
C LEU A 258 -13.83 -15.31 -15.77
N PRO A 259 -12.93 -15.64 -14.83
CA PRO A 259 -13.33 -16.15 -13.52
C PRO A 259 -14.18 -15.15 -12.73
N SER A 260 -14.92 -15.65 -11.75
CA SER A 260 -15.71 -14.81 -10.83
C SER A 260 -14.79 -13.90 -10.02
N VAL A 261 -13.60 -14.37 -9.64
CA VAL A 261 -12.57 -13.58 -8.98
C VAL A 261 -11.21 -13.79 -9.64
N SER A 262 -10.56 -12.72 -10.06
CA SER A 262 -9.28 -12.75 -10.77
C SER A 262 -8.27 -11.86 -10.05
N TRP A 263 -7.15 -12.44 -9.63
CA TRP A 263 -5.97 -11.66 -9.26
C TRP A 263 -5.09 -11.51 -10.49
N VAL A 264 -4.69 -10.28 -10.80
CA VAL A 264 -3.81 -9.97 -11.92
C VAL A 264 -2.58 -9.29 -11.34
N MET A 265 -1.46 -10.00 -11.42
CA MET A 265 -0.25 -9.66 -10.69
C MET A 265 0.89 -9.46 -11.68
N PHE A 266 1.60 -8.35 -11.55
CA PHE A 266 2.76 -8.01 -12.39
C PHE A 266 4.04 -8.65 -11.85
N LEU A 267 3.94 -9.91 -11.40
CA LEU A 267 5.00 -10.61 -10.68
C LEU A 267 5.86 -11.50 -11.57
N GLY A 268 7.15 -11.54 -11.23
CA GLY A 268 8.10 -12.58 -11.63
C GLY A 268 8.77 -12.38 -13.00
N GLY A 269 10.07 -12.70 -13.05
CA GLY A 269 10.91 -12.59 -14.25
C GLY A 269 12.06 -11.60 -14.06
N SER A 270 12.60 -11.08 -15.17
CA SER A 270 13.48 -9.89 -15.20
C SER A 270 12.65 -8.60 -15.35
N THR A 271 11.46 -8.58 -14.75
CA THR A 271 10.34 -7.72 -15.16
C THR A 271 9.74 -6.88 -14.05
N ASP A 272 10.47 -6.69 -12.94
CA ASP A 272 10.17 -5.71 -11.88
C ASP A 272 9.89 -4.32 -12.48
N GLN A 273 10.36 -4.04 -13.70
CA GLN A 273 10.03 -2.85 -14.48
C GLN A 273 8.54 -2.57 -14.74
N TYR A 274 7.61 -3.48 -14.43
CA TYR A 274 6.18 -3.34 -14.74
C TYR A 274 5.24 -3.34 -13.53
N ASP A 275 5.72 -3.66 -12.33
CA ASP A 275 4.89 -3.62 -11.11
C ASP A 275 4.90 -2.24 -10.42
N MET A 276 5.58 -1.27 -11.03
CA MET A 276 5.80 0.10 -10.55
C MET A 276 6.80 0.22 -9.38
N HIS A 277 7.43 -0.85 -8.90
CA HIS A 277 8.41 -0.78 -7.82
C HIS A 277 9.59 0.15 -8.19
N PRO A 278 10.02 1.09 -7.33
CA PRO A 278 11.21 1.90 -7.59
C PRO A 278 12.50 1.05 -7.59
N PRO A 279 13.55 1.38 -8.37
CA PRO A 279 13.75 2.59 -9.14
C PRO A 279 13.23 2.49 -10.58
N GLU A 280 12.30 1.57 -10.85
CA GLU A 280 11.80 1.34 -12.19
C GLU A 280 10.90 2.47 -12.68
N ASN A 281 10.66 2.48 -14.00
CA ASN A 281 9.89 3.53 -14.65
C ASN A 281 8.38 3.32 -14.46
N LEU A 282 7.73 4.27 -13.79
CA LEU A 282 6.30 4.27 -13.52
C LEU A 282 5.43 4.18 -14.78
N THR A 283 5.79 4.92 -15.84
CA THR A 283 5.02 4.93 -17.09
C THR A 283 5.05 3.57 -17.80
N SER A 284 6.12 2.78 -17.63
CA SER A 284 6.18 1.41 -18.17
C SER A 284 5.15 0.50 -17.49
N GLY A 285 5.06 0.55 -16.15
CA GLY A 285 4.04 -0.17 -15.40
C GLY A 285 2.63 0.33 -15.70
N GLU A 286 2.44 1.66 -15.78
CA GLU A 286 1.14 2.26 -16.05
C GLU A 286 0.59 1.90 -17.42
N LYS A 287 1.45 1.86 -18.44
CA LYS A 287 1.04 1.43 -19.77
C LYS A 287 0.46 0.02 -19.77
N LEU A 288 1.14 -0.90 -19.10
CA LEU A 288 0.70 -2.29 -19.06
C LEU A 288 -0.56 -2.46 -18.20
N LEU A 289 -0.68 -1.68 -17.13
CA LEU A 289 -1.90 -1.58 -16.35
C LEU A 289 -3.09 -1.12 -17.22
N VAL A 290 -2.88 -0.10 -18.06
CA VAL A 290 -3.89 0.37 -19.02
C VAL A 290 -4.27 -0.72 -20.02
N ASP A 291 -3.31 -1.49 -20.55
CA ASP A 291 -3.61 -2.61 -21.47
C ASP A 291 -4.54 -3.65 -20.81
N VAL A 292 -4.33 -3.97 -19.53
CA VAL A 292 -5.19 -4.88 -18.75
C VAL A 292 -6.59 -4.28 -18.55
N ILE A 293 -6.68 -3.01 -18.15
CA ILE A 293 -7.96 -2.33 -17.90
C ILE A 293 -8.77 -2.22 -19.21
N ASN A 294 -8.13 -1.77 -20.30
CA ASN A 294 -8.74 -1.69 -21.62
C ASN A 294 -9.26 -3.06 -22.06
N ALA A 295 -8.49 -4.13 -21.88
CA ALA A 295 -8.94 -5.47 -22.25
C ALA A 295 -10.23 -5.88 -21.52
N VAL A 296 -10.40 -5.50 -20.24
CA VAL A 296 -11.65 -5.72 -19.51
C VAL A 296 -12.76 -4.84 -20.06
N MET A 297 -12.48 -3.55 -20.27
CA MET A 297 -13.42 -2.54 -20.77
C MET A 297 -13.95 -2.84 -22.18
N GLU A 298 -13.13 -3.39 -23.06
CA GLU A 298 -13.50 -3.82 -24.41
C GLU A 298 -14.21 -5.18 -24.44
N SER A 299 -14.07 -5.97 -23.38
CA SER A 299 -14.68 -7.29 -23.31
C SER A 299 -16.20 -7.21 -23.13
N LYS A 300 -16.89 -8.31 -23.46
CA LYS A 300 -18.31 -8.48 -23.15
C LYS A 300 -18.61 -8.52 -21.64
N GLU A 301 -17.60 -8.69 -20.80
CA GLU A 301 -17.75 -8.80 -19.34
C GLU A 301 -17.77 -7.44 -18.63
N TRP A 302 -17.38 -6.35 -19.31
CA TRP A 302 -17.28 -4.99 -18.73
C TRP A 302 -18.50 -4.62 -17.87
N ASN A 303 -19.71 -4.82 -18.41
CA ASN A 303 -20.98 -4.43 -17.77
C ASN A 303 -21.30 -5.19 -16.47
N SER A 304 -20.48 -6.16 -16.09
CA SER A 304 -20.58 -6.94 -14.85
C SER A 304 -19.25 -7.07 -14.11
N SER A 305 -18.29 -6.18 -14.38
CA SER A 305 -16.96 -6.22 -13.76
C SER A 305 -16.75 -5.09 -12.74
N ALA A 306 -15.96 -5.38 -11.72
CA ALA A 306 -15.33 -4.38 -10.86
C ALA A 306 -13.83 -4.64 -10.81
N ILE A 307 -13.03 -3.63 -11.14
CA ILE A 307 -11.58 -3.66 -11.10
C ILE A 307 -11.13 -2.84 -9.89
N PHE A 308 -10.36 -3.47 -9.01
CA PHE A 308 -9.70 -2.83 -7.88
C PHE A 308 -8.21 -2.75 -8.19
N ILE A 309 -7.66 -1.54 -8.22
CA ILE A 309 -6.22 -1.32 -8.43
C ILE A 309 -5.67 -0.70 -7.16
N THR A 310 -4.73 -1.38 -6.54
CA THR A 310 -4.09 -0.95 -5.32
C THR A 310 -2.61 -1.27 -5.38
N PHE A 311 -1.88 -0.86 -4.35
CA PHE A 311 -0.51 -1.24 -4.10
C PHE A 311 -0.47 -2.27 -2.96
N ASP A 312 0.62 -3.01 -2.83
CA ASP A 312 0.84 -3.91 -1.71
C ASP A 312 1.13 -3.11 -0.44
N GLU A 313 2.01 -2.11 -0.53
CA GLU A 313 2.44 -1.20 0.54
C GLU A 313 2.98 0.15 -0.02
N GLY A 314 3.59 0.97 0.84
CA GLY A 314 3.90 2.38 0.55
C GLY A 314 5.30 2.68 -0.01
N GLY A 315 6.20 1.71 -0.05
CA GLY A 315 7.57 1.81 -0.57
C GLY A 315 8.47 2.76 0.22
N GLY A 316 8.11 3.10 1.46
CA GLY A 316 8.80 4.13 2.26
C GLY A 316 8.65 5.56 1.72
N TYR A 317 7.81 5.79 0.71
CA TYR A 317 7.50 7.15 0.26
C TYR A 317 6.68 7.90 1.30
N PHE A 318 6.84 9.21 1.37
CA PHE A 318 6.12 10.06 2.31
C PHE A 318 4.60 9.91 2.17
N ASP A 319 3.90 9.77 3.30
CA ASP A 319 2.48 10.08 3.42
C ASP A 319 2.22 10.74 4.77
N GLN A 320 1.43 11.80 4.77
CA GLN A 320 1.19 12.61 5.96
C GLN A 320 0.16 11.98 6.92
N VAL A 321 -0.63 11.01 6.46
CA VAL A 321 -1.67 10.37 7.26
C VAL A 321 -1.07 9.23 8.05
N VAL A 322 -1.04 9.42 9.36
CA VAL A 322 -0.66 8.37 10.31
C VAL A 322 -1.63 7.19 10.20
N PRO A 323 -1.14 5.97 9.94
CA PRO A 323 -1.98 4.79 9.84
C PRO A 323 -2.78 4.50 11.10
N PRO A 324 -4.05 4.09 10.97
CA PRO A 324 -4.91 3.84 12.11
C PRO A 324 -4.57 2.51 12.79
N SER A 325 -4.75 2.50 14.11
CA SER A 325 -4.76 1.30 14.93
C SER A 325 -6.12 0.61 14.90
N ILE A 326 -6.23 -0.54 14.24
CA ILE A 326 -7.47 -1.34 14.23
C ILE A 326 -7.31 -2.74 14.84
N ASN A 327 -6.08 -3.15 15.13
CA ASN A 327 -5.73 -4.45 15.69
C ASN A 327 -4.31 -4.38 16.32
N TYR A 328 -3.76 -5.51 16.77
CA TYR A 328 -2.44 -5.59 17.39
C TYR A 328 -1.26 -5.23 16.47
N TYR A 329 -1.44 -5.23 15.15
CA TYR A 329 -0.42 -4.85 14.17
C TYR A 329 -0.64 -3.44 13.60
N GLY A 330 -1.84 -2.86 13.78
CA GLY A 330 -2.27 -1.66 13.06
C GLY A 330 -2.48 -1.91 11.56
N LEU A 331 -2.96 -0.89 10.86
CA LEU A 331 -2.83 -0.84 9.39
C LEU A 331 -1.46 -0.31 9.00
N GLY A 332 -1.05 -0.57 7.76
CA GLY A 332 0.15 0.03 7.20
C GLY A 332 -0.14 1.38 6.57
N GLN A 333 0.84 1.88 5.82
CA GLN A 333 0.77 3.18 5.17
C GLN A 333 -0.46 3.34 4.27
N ARG A 334 -0.96 4.58 4.16
CA ARG A 334 -2.01 4.89 3.20
C ARG A 334 -1.48 4.70 1.79
N ILE A 335 -2.22 3.95 0.99
CA ILE A 335 -1.89 3.59 -0.38
C ILE A 335 -3.10 3.88 -1.30
N PRO A 336 -2.88 4.13 -2.60
CA PRO A 336 -3.98 4.36 -3.52
C PRO A 336 -4.86 3.13 -3.67
N LEU A 337 -6.17 3.34 -3.75
CA LEU A 337 -7.12 2.37 -4.29
C LEU A 337 -7.98 3.07 -5.35
N LEU A 338 -7.87 2.61 -6.60
CA LEU A 338 -8.82 2.95 -7.67
C LEU A 338 -9.86 1.85 -7.77
N ILE A 339 -11.12 2.26 -7.94
CA ILE A 339 -12.26 1.35 -8.12
C ILE A 339 -12.93 1.69 -9.44
N ILE A 340 -12.67 0.86 -10.44
CA ILE A 340 -13.12 1.06 -11.82
C ILE A 340 -14.23 0.06 -12.12
N SER A 341 -15.40 0.56 -12.51
CA SER A 341 -16.55 -0.27 -12.85
C SER A 341 -17.57 0.55 -13.63
N PRO A 342 -18.40 -0.08 -14.49
CA PRO A 342 -19.60 0.55 -15.02
C PRO A 342 -20.56 1.05 -13.93
N TYR A 343 -20.44 0.58 -12.69
CA TYR A 343 -21.27 1.02 -11.57
C TYR A 343 -20.52 1.93 -10.58
N ALA A 344 -19.22 2.19 -10.79
CA ALA A 344 -18.46 3.09 -9.92
C ALA A 344 -18.91 4.53 -10.15
N LYS A 345 -19.04 5.31 -9.06
CA LYS A 345 -19.33 6.74 -9.12
C LYS A 345 -18.23 7.46 -9.90
N GLU A 346 -18.59 8.51 -10.63
CA GLU A 346 -17.65 9.36 -11.38
C GLU A 346 -17.16 10.51 -10.51
N GLY A 347 -15.88 10.89 -10.63
CA GLY A 347 -15.29 12.05 -9.95
C GLY A 347 -15.36 11.99 -8.43
N TYR A 348 -15.36 10.78 -7.85
CA TYR A 348 -15.70 10.57 -6.46
C TYR A 348 -14.50 10.11 -5.63
N VAL A 349 -14.22 10.82 -4.54
CA VAL A 349 -13.21 10.40 -3.57
C VAL A 349 -13.88 9.69 -2.40
N ASN A 350 -13.51 8.42 -2.18
CA ASN A 350 -14.04 7.63 -1.08
C ASN A 350 -13.15 7.75 0.18
N ASN A 351 -13.68 8.40 1.20
CA ASN A 351 -13.02 8.70 2.48
C ASN A 351 -13.37 7.73 3.62
N TYR A 352 -14.04 6.62 3.34
CA TYR A 352 -14.23 5.56 4.34
C TYR A 352 -12.90 4.89 4.65
N THR A 353 -12.62 4.65 5.93
CA THR A 353 -11.44 3.87 6.33
C THR A 353 -11.60 2.45 5.85
N MET A 354 -10.71 2.07 4.93
CA MET A 354 -10.67 0.76 4.31
C MET A 354 -9.23 0.26 4.29
N SER A 355 -9.06 -1.03 4.01
CA SER A 355 -7.75 -1.61 3.79
C SER A 355 -7.84 -2.79 2.83
N GLY A 356 -6.71 -3.45 2.56
CA GLY A 356 -6.71 -4.67 1.77
C GLY A 356 -7.65 -5.76 2.24
N TYR A 357 -8.01 -5.79 3.52
CA TYR A 357 -9.03 -6.71 4.04
C TYR A 357 -10.41 -6.44 3.45
N THR A 358 -10.70 -5.18 3.14
CA THR A 358 -12.03 -4.75 2.69
C THR A 358 -12.38 -5.29 1.30
N ILE A 359 -11.39 -5.47 0.42
CA ILE A 359 -11.59 -6.11 -0.90
C ILE A 359 -12.08 -7.56 -0.72
N LEU A 360 -11.51 -8.30 0.23
CA LEU A 360 -11.98 -9.66 0.56
C LEU A 360 -13.42 -9.64 1.08
N GLY A 361 -13.74 -8.68 1.94
CA GLY A 361 -15.12 -8.50 2.41
C GLY A 361 -16.09 -8.19 1.27
N PHE A 362 -15.68 -7.44 0.24
CA PHE A 362 -16.53 -7.20 -0.93
C PHE A 362 -16.74 -8.48 -1.75
N ILE A 363 -15.72 -9.34 -1.90
CA ILE A 363 -15.88 -10.68 -2.51
C ILE A 363 -16.93 -11.48 -1.73
N ASP A 364 -16.77 -11.59 -0.41
CA ASP A 364 -17.66 -12.37 0.43
C ASP A 364 -19.11 -11.87 0.36
N TYR A 365 -19.28 -10.55 0.50
CA TYR A 365 -20.58 -9.90 0.36
C TYR A 365 -21.20 -10.17 -1.02
N ASN A 366 -20.45 -9.92 -2.10
CA ASN A 366 -21.02 -9.97 -3.44
C ASN A 366 -21.44 -11.39 -3.82
N PHE A 367 -20.69 -12.41 -3.42
CA PHE A 367 -20.97 -13.81 -3.76
C PHE A 367 -21.73 -14.58 -2.68
N ASN A 368 -22.25 -13.91 -1.65
CA ASN A 368 -23.00 -14.54 -0.56
C ASN A 368 -22.20 -15.58 0.24
N LEU A 369 -20.91 -15.33 0.42
CA LEU A 369 -20.03 -16.17 1.25
C LEU A 369 -20.04 -15.66 2.70
N PRO A 370 -19.75 -16.54 3.68
CA PRO A 370 -19.41 -16.06 5.01
C PRO A 370 -18.16 -15.18 4.95
N TYR A 371 -18.09 -14.11 5.75
CA TYR A 371 -16.88 -13.29 5.80
C TYR A 371 -15.67 -14.09 6.28
N ILE A 372 -14.55 -14.02 5.57
CA ILE A 372 -13.31 -14.75 5.92
C ILE A 372 -12.79 -14.34 7.31
N THR A 373 -12.92 -13.05 7.65
CA THR A 373 -12.57 -12.49 8.97
C THR A 373 -13.48 -11.31 9.32
N THR A 374 -13.52 -10.94 10.60
CA THR A 374 -14.26 -9.75 11.06
C THR A 374 -13.67 -8.45 10.53
N LEU A 375 -12.36 -8.40 10.27
CA LEU A 375 -11.69 -7.25 9.65
C LEU A 375 -12.17 -7.04 8.22
N ALA A 376 -12.39 -8.13 7.47
CA ALA A 376 -12.94 -8.07 6.12
C ALA A 376 -14.38 -7.53 6.12
N GLU A 377 -15.23 -7.96 7.07
CA GLU A 377 -16.62 -7.52 7.20
C GLU A 377 -16.75 -6.01 7.48
N GLN A 378 -15.93 -5.46 8.38
CA GLN A 378 -16.09 -4.09 8.90
C GLN A 378 -16.00 -3.00 7.83
N GLY A 379 -15.17 -3.18 6.80
CA GLY A 379 -14.94 -2.16 5.77
C GLY A 379 -15.95 -2.18 4.61
N VAL A 380 -16.74 -3.26 4.45
CA VAL A 380 -17.49 -3.52 3.21
C VAL A 380 -18.45 -2.39 2.84
N GLN A 381 -19.10 -1.79 3.84
CA GLN A 381 -20.00 -0.66 3.60
C GLN A 381 -19.26 0.52 2.97
N GLY A 382 -18.00 0.74 3.32
CA GLY A 382 -17.15 1.74 2.69
C GLY A 382 -16.96 1.48 1.20
N LEU A 383 -16.61 0.25 0.80
CA LEU A 383 -16.47 -0.09 -0.62
C LEU A 383 -17.79 0.02 -1.38
N LEU A 384 -18.91 -0.36 -0.77
CA LEU A 384 -20.24 -0.24 -1.39
C LEU A 384 -20.62 1.21 -1.68
N GLN A 385 -20.12 2.18 -0.89
CA GLN A 385 -20.34 3.61 -1.18
C GLN A 385 -19.63 4.09 -2.45
N SER A 386 -18.67 3.34 -2.99
CA SER A 386 -18.04 3.65 -4.28
C SER A 386 -18.96 3.39 -5.47
N PHE A 387 -20.04 2.62 -5.29
CA PHE A 387 -20.88 2.17 -6.38
C PHE A 387 -22.28 2.81 -6.36
N ASN A 388 -22.90 2.84 -7.53
CA ASN A 388 -24.30 3.15 -7.75
C ASN A 388 -24.95 2.05 -8.61
N PHE A 389 -25.27 0.91 -7.99
CA PHE A 389 -25.88 -0.23 -8.66
C PHE A 389 -27.32 0.00 -9.17
N ASN A 390 -27.94 1.13 -8.81
CA ASN A 390 -29.27 1.50 -9.30
C ASN A 390 -29.23 2.21 -10.66
N SER A 391 -28.05 2.60 -11.13
CA SER A 391 -27.85 3.23 -12.43
C SER A 391 -27.57 2.20 -13.52
N PRO A 392 -27.91 2.48 -14.79
CA PRO A 392 -27.46 1.65 -15.90
C PRO A 392 -25.92 1.61 -15.95
N PRO A 393 -25.32 0.50 -16.44
CA PRO A 393 -23.88 0.39 -16.54
C PRO A 393 -23.30 1.48 -17.44
N ARG A 394 -22.26 2.17 -16.96
CA ARG A 394 -21.53 3.20 -17.70
C ARG A 394 -20.75 2.60 -18.87
N SER A 395 -20.56 3.39 -19.92
CA SER A 395 -19.69 3.00 -21.04
C SER A 395 -18.22 2.95 -20.61
N PRO A 396 -17.41 2.06 -21.24
CA PRO A 396 -15.98 2.01 -20.98
C PRO A 396 -15.26 3.29 -21.44
N ILE A 397 -14.09 3.56 -20.86
CA ILE A 397 -13.20 4.67 -21.23
C ILE A 397 -11.88 4.08 -21.69
N ILE A 398 -11.73 3.96 -23.00
CA ILE A 398 -10.54 3.35 -23.59
C ILE A 398 -9.42 4.39 -23.65
N LEU A 399 -8.37 4.17 -22.85
CA LEU A 399 -7.19 5.02 -22.80
C LEU A 399 -6.05 4.40 -23.62
N GLU A 400 -5.54 5.13 -24.59
CA GLU A 400 -4.49 4.71 -25.52
C GLU A 400 -3.35 5.73 -25.48
N PRO A 401 -2.10 5.34 -25.77
CA PRO A 401 -0.95 6.26 -25.65
C PRO A 401 -1.08 7.59 -26.43
N TYR A 402 -1.95 7.66 -27.44
CA TYR A 402 -2.21 8.88 -28.22
C TYR A 402 -3.34 9.77 -27.67
N ASN A 403 -4.11 9.31 -26.68
CA ASN A 403 -5.20 10.05 -26.04
C ASN A 403 -5.02 10.25 -24.53
N TRP A 404 -3.85 9.89 -23.96
CA TRP A 404 -3.47 10.19 -22.58
C TRP A 404 -3.26 11.71 -22.41
N THR A 405 -4.37 12.42 -22.30
CA THR A 405 -4.41 13.86 -22.08
C THR A 405 -5.17 14.14 -20.81
N TYR A 406 -4.45 14.29 -19.70
CA TYR A 406 -5.06 14.66 -18.44
C TYR A 406 -5.46 16.14 -18.42
N PRO A 407 -6.64 16.50 -17.89
CA PRO A 407 -7.77 15.62 -17.57
C PRO A 407 -8.62 15.29 -18.81
N ILE A 408 -9.18 14.09 -18.87
CA ILE A 408 -10.18 13.72 -19.89
C ILE A 408 -11.60 14.23 -19.54
N PRO A 409 -12.51 14.35 -20.52
CA PRO A 409 -13.87 14.83 -20.24
C PRO A 409 -14.76 13.81 -19.52
N LEU A 410 -15.33 14.21 -18.38
CA LEU A 410 -16.31 13.42 -17.60
C LEU A 410 -17.49 12.93 -18.45
N GLN A 411 -17.96 11.71 -18.18
CA GLN A 411 -19.12 11.10 -18.87
C GLN A 411 -20.46 11.69 -18.45
N TYR A 412 -20.59 12.25 -17.24
CA TYR A 412 -21.83 12.85 -16.73
C TYR A 412 -21.71 14.33 -16.35
N PRO A 413 -22.85 15.06 -16.25
CA PRO A 413 -22.85 16.47 -15.90
C PRO A 413 -22.27 16.74 -14.50
N VAL A 414 -21.33 17.68 -14.47
CA VAL A 414 -20.59 18.20 -13.32
C VAL A 414 -21.47 18.60 -12.12
N HIS A 415 -21.05 18.19 -10.92
CA HIS A 415 -21.32 18.91 -9.67
C HIS A 415 -20.01 19.55 -9.19
N TYR A 416 -19.98 20.87 -8.92
CA TYR A 416 -18.76 21.51 -8.43
C TYR A 416 -18.27 20.87 -7.13
N GLY A 417 -16.95 20.61 -7.08
CA GLY A 417 -16.31 19.64 -6.20
C GLY A 417 -16.58 19.82 -4.71
N TYR A 418 -16.67 18.69 -4.02
CA TYR A 418 -16.74 18.58 -2.58
C TYR A 418 -15.37 18.21 -2.02
N ILE A 419 -15.15 18.52 -0.74
CA ILE A 419 -13.93 18.13 -0.03
C ILE A 419 -14.18 16.80 0.69
N ALA A 420 -13.36 15.79 0.42
CA ALA A 420 -13.43 14.49 1.09
C ALA A 420 -12.76 14.57 2.47
N THR A 421 -13.54 14.47 3.54
CA THR A 421 -12.99 14.51 4.90
C THR A 421 -12.48 13.14 5.32
N VAL A 422 -11.17 12.96 5.43
CA VAL A 422 -10.58 11.77 6.08
C VAL A 422 -10.82 11.88 7.59
N PRO A 423 -11.57 10.96 8.23
CA PRO A 423 -11.79 11.02 9.67
C PRO A 423 -10.47 10.83 10.42
N LYS A 424 -10.36 11.45 11.60
CA LYS A 424 -9.21 11.22 12.47
C LYS A 424 -9.38 9.91 13.22
N TYR A 425 -8.33 9.09 13.19
CA TYR A 425 -8.24 7.84 13.94
C TYR A 425 -7.11 7.90 14.95
N ASP A 426 -7.18 7.00 15.91
CA ASP A 426 -6.08 6.74 16.81
C ASP A 426 -4.94 6.08 16.03
N GLY A 427 -3.73 6.59 16.23
CA GLY A 427 -2.55 6.15 15.48
C GLY A 427 -1.90 4.90 16.08
N TYR A 428 -0.80 4.48 15.46
CA TYR A 428 -0.01 3.31 15.87
C TYR A 428 0.62 3.44 17.26
N ALA A 429 0.78 4.64 17.84
CA ALA A 429 1.34 4.79 19.18
C ALA A 429 0.45 4.17 20.25
N GLU A 430 -0.83 3.93 19.95
CA GLU A 430 -1.71 3.14 20.81
C GLU A 430 -1.40 1.64 20.77
N VAL A 431 -1.12 1.10 19.57
CA VAL A 431 -0.69 -0.31 19.40
C VAL A 431 0.66 -0.53 20.06
N TYR A 432 1.59 0.40 19.81
CA TYR A 432 3.00 0.29 20.15
C TYR A 432 3.38 1.18 21.33
N TYR A 433 2.47 1.31 22.29
CA TYR A 433 2.69 2.14 23.47
C TYR A 433 3.95 1.68 24.23
N MET A 434 4.95 2.55 24.29
CA MET A 434 6.22 2.28 24.97
C MET A 434 6.47 3.16 26.19
N PRO A 435 6.11 2.68 27.41
CA PRO A 435 6.41 3.38 28.64
C PRO A 435 7.89 3.77 28.81
N ILE A 436 8.81 2.97 28.25
CA ILE A 436 10.25 3.18 28.44
C ILE A 436 10.78 4.44 27.75
N LEU A 437 10.10 4.92 26.70
CA LEU A 437 10.49 6.14 26.00
C LEU A 437 10.22 7.41 26.77
N ASN A 438 9.19 7.38 27.63
CA ASN A 438 8.94 8.43 28.60
C ASN A 438 10.14 8.66 29.54
N PHE A 439 11.05 7.68 29.63
CA PHE A 439 12.26 7.76 30.43
C PHE A 439 13.54 7.96 29.61
N LEU A 440 13.69 7.24 28.49
CA LEU A 440 14.93 7.28 27.69
C LEU A 440 15.20 8.66 27.10
N LEU A 441 14.20 9.35 26.53
CA LEU A 441 14.41 10.66 25.92
C LEU A 441 14.84 11.73 26.93
N PRO A 442 14.10 11.97 28.04
CA PRO A 442 14.51 12.98 29.01
C PRO A 442 15.86 12.65 29.65
N LEU A 443 16.13 11.36 29.94
CA LEU A 443 17.38 10.95 30.55
C LEU A 443 18.57 11.16 29.61
N ASN A 444 18.41 10.91 28.31
CA ASN A 444 19.43 11.15 27.30
C ASN A 444 19.73 12.66 27.15
N ILE A 445 18.69 13.50 27.10
CA ILE A 445 18.84 14.97 27.10
C ILE A 445 19.59 15.45 28.36
N ILE A 446 19.21 14.95 29.53
CA ILE A 446 19.88 15.27 30.81
C ILE A 446 21.35 14.82 30.76
N ALA A 447 21.65 13.63 30.24
CA ALA A 447 23.01 13.11 30.14
C ALA A 447 23.93 14.03 29.33
N PHE A 448 23.45 14.49 28.17
CA PHE A 448 24.17 15.45 27.32
C PHE A 448 24.26 16.84 27.96
N ALA A 449 23.21 17.32 28.61
CA ALA A 449 23.26 18.60 29.33
C ALA A 449 24.31 18.55 30.45
N VAL A 450 24.34 17.49 31.26
CA VAL A 450 25.34 17.29 32.33
C VAL A 450 26.75 17.18 31.74
N LEU A 451 26.93 16.50 30.59
CA LEU A 451 28.21 16.44 29.88
C LEU A 451 28.69 17.83 29.47
N ILE A 452 27.85 18.63 28.83
CA ILE A 452 28.18 19.98 28.37
C ILE A 452 28.50 20.89 29.56
N LEU A 453 27.68 20.84 30.62
CA LEU A 453 27.91 21.62 31.85
C LEU A 453 29.22 21.20 32.54
N SER A 454 29.61 19.92 32.46
CA SER A 454 30.89 19.48 33.02
C SER A 454 32.09 20.22 32.42
N ILE A 455 32.02 20.60 31.13
CA ILE A 455 33.08 21.35 30.46
C ILE A 455 33.20 22.76 31.06
N LYS A 456 32.08 23.39 31.40
CA LYS A 456 32.04 24.73 32.03
C LYS A 456 32.42 24.71 33.52
N PHE A 457 31.99 23.70 34.28
CA PHE A 457 32.14 23.63 35.74
C PHE A 457 33.33 22.77 36.20
N LYS A 458 34.54 23.07 35.71
CA LYS A 458 35.80 22.41 36.11
C LYS A 458 35.71 20.87 36.13
N ARG A 459 34.89 20.27 35.26
CA ARG A 459 34.76 18.82 35.06
C ARG A 459 34.22 18.01 36.24
N VAL A 460 33.63 18.65 37.25
CA VAL A 460 33.02 17.97 38.41
C VAL A 460 31.90 17.01 37.99
N LEU A 461 31.16 17.38 36.95
CA LEU A 461 30.00 16.63 36.45
C LEU A 461 30.35 15.51 35.45
N LEU A 462 31.63 15.27 35.14
CA LEU A 462 32.02 14.21 34.19
C LEU A 462 31.67 12.80 34.68
N LYS A 463 31.88 12.51 35.97
CA LYS A 463 31.53 11.21 36.56
C LYS A 463 30.02 10.95 36.52
N PRO A 464 29.15 11.88 36.98
CA PRO A 464 27.70 11.75 36.81
C PRO A 464 27.28 11.52 35.35
N SER A 465 27.79 12.32 34.41
CA SER A 465 27.46 12.16 32.99
C SER A 465 27.85 10.78 32.45
N LEU A 466 29.05 10.29 32.77
CA LEU A 466 29.51 8.96 32.37
C LEU A 466 28.59 7.86 32.91
N ILE A 467 28.18 7.94 34.18
CA ILE A 467 27.28 6.97 34.80
C ILE A 467 25.92 6.98 34.12
N ILE A 468 25.36 8.16 33.83
CA ILE A 468 24.07 8.28 33.16
C ILE A 468 24.13 7.65 31.76
N PHE A 469 25.18 7.93 30.98
CA PHE A 469 25.35 7.31 29.66
C PHE A 469 25.55 5.79 29.73
N LEU A 470 26.24 5.28 30.75
CA LEU A 470 26.37 3.83 30.93
C LEU A 470 25.02 3.16 31.25
N ILE A 471 24.20 3.78 32.10
CA ILE A 471 22.84 3.31 32.42
C ILE A 471 21.99 3.33 31.15
N LEU A 472 21.99 4.45 30.41
CA LEU A 472 21.26 4.57 29.16
C LEU A 472 21.68 3.52 28.13
N LEU A 473 22.98 3.27 27.98
CA LEU A 473 23.50 2.23 27.08
C LEU A 473 22.96 0.85 27.49
N GLY A 474 22.96 0.53 28.79
CA GLY A 474 22.43 -0.73 29.30
C GLY A 474 20.93 -0.90 29.06
N ILE A 475 20.12 0.12 29.38
CA ILE A 475 18.66 0.09 29.16
C ILE A 475 18.35 -0.01 27.67
N SER A 476 18.99 0.83 26.84
CA SER A 476 18.72 0.87 25.40
C SER A 476 19.14 -0.43 24.72
N GLY A 477 20.30 -0.99 25.08
CA GLY A 477 20.75 -2.29 24.57
C GLY A 477 19.84 -3.45 24.99
N TYR A 478 19.31 -3.41 26.22
CA TYR A 478 18.32 -4.39 26.65
C TYR A 478 17.02 -4.29 25.83
N VAL A 479 16.47 -3.09 25.64
CA VAL A 479 15.25 -2.89 24.83
C VAL A 479 15.48 -3.34 23.38
N TYR A 480 16.62 -2.98 22.79
CA TYR A 480 16.98 -3.35 21.42
C TYR A 480 16.99 -4.87 21.19
N THR A 481 17.45 -5.62 22.19
CA THR A 481 17.55 -7.09 22.12
C THR A 481 16.28 -7.81 22.56
N ALA A 482 15.56 -7.27 23.55
CA ALA A 482 14.38 -7.91 24.14
C ALA A 482 13.08 -7.57 23.41
N SER A 483 13.05 -6.52 22.60
CA SER A 483 11.81 -6.06 21.94
C SER A 483 12.09 -5.61 20.51
N PRO A 484 12.14 -6.56 19.55
CA PRO A 484 12.45 -6.29 18.13
C PRO A 484 11.58 -5.19 17.51
N ILE A 485 10.30 -5.16 17.90
CA ILE A 485 9.33 -4.16 17.48
C ILE A 485 9.73 -2.71 17.79
N TYR A 486 10.65 -2.49 18.73
CA TYR A 486 11.14 -1.16 19.12
C TYR A 486 12.62 -0.96 18.81
N GLN A 487 13.21 -1.78 17.93
CA GLN A 487 14.60 -1.64 17.51
C GLN A 487 14.88 -0.27 16.90
N PHE A 488 13.99 0.21 16.02
CA PHE A 488 14.10 1.53 15.37
C PHE A 488 14.29 2.69 16.37
N VAL A 489 13.69 2.56 17.55
CA VAL A 489 13.80 3.56 18.61
C VAL A 489 15.02 3.35 19.50
N SER A 490 15.23 2.11 19.93
CA SER A 490 16.28 1.77 20.88
C SER A 490 17.67 1.86 20.25
N GLU A 491 17.80 1.65 18.94
CA GLU A 491 19.04 1.86 18.19
C GLU A 491 19.53 3.30 18.32
N TYR A 492 18.64 4.29 18.19
CA TYR A 492 18.99 5.69 18.40
C TYR A 492 19.54 5.93 19.81
N TYR A 493 18.85 5.46 20.85
CA TYR A 493 19.31 5.66 22.23
C TYR A 493 20.60 4.90 22.50
N LEU A 494 20.79 3.73 21.88
CA LEU A 494 22.02 2.97 21.96
C LEU A 494 23.18 3.76 21.34
N ALA A 495 23.03 4.26 20.11
CA ALA A 495 24.04 5.03 19.39
C ALA A 495 24.37 6.36 20.09
N SER A 496 23.36 7.15 20.45
CA SER A 496 23.55 8.43 21.14
C SER A 496 24.20 8.25 22.52
N SER A 497 23.78 7.24 23.28
CA SER A 497 24.37 6.94 24.59
C SER A 497 25.80 6.44 24.47
N PHE A 498 26.10 5.65 23.42
CA PHE A 498 27.46 5.21 23.12
C PHE A 498 28.37 6.40 22.81
N ILE A 499 27.95 7.31 21.94
CA ILE A 499 28.70 8.54 21.62
C ILE A 499 28.96 9.36 22.88
N GLY A 500 27.92 9.61 23.68
CA GLY A 500 28.02 10.33 24.94
C GLY A 500 28.97 9.66 25.94
N PHE A 501 28.91 8.33 26.04
CA PHE A 501 29.82 7.52 26.87
C PHE A 501 31.27 7.65 26.41
N VAL A 502 31.56 7.55 25.10
CA VAL A 502 32.92 7.69 24.56
C VAL A 502 33.48 9.09 24.83
N ILE A 503 32.72 10.14 24.54
CA ILE A 503 33.15 11.53 24.79
C ILE A 503 33.44 11.75 26.27
N SER A 504 32.52 11.33 27.15
CA SER A 504 32.66 11.45 28.60
C SER A 504 33.89 10.71 29.11
N SER A 505 34.13 9.49 28.61
CA SER A 505 35.29 8.67 28.96
C SER A 505 36.60 9.34 28.57
N ILE A 506 36.70 9.87 27.34
CA ILE A 506 37.90 10.57 26.86
C ILE A 506 38.19 11.81 27.72
N LEU A 507 37.16 12.61 28.02
CA LEU A 507 37.30 13.80 28.85
C LEU A 507 37.69 13.46 30.29
N PHE A 508 37.14 12.38 30.84
CA PHE A 508 37.45 11.87 32.17
C PHE A 508 38.91 11.40 32.26
N ILE A 509 39.38 10.59 31.29
CA ILE A 509 40.78 10.14 31.23
C ILE A 509 41.72 11.34 31.11
N LYS A 510 41.41 12.33 30.27
CA LYS A 510 42.21 13.56 30.14
C LYS A 510 42.27 14.34 31.46
N MET A 511 41.16 14.41 32.21
CA MET A 511 41.13 15.04 33.53
C MET A 511 41.98 14.27 34.54
N TYR A 512 41.83 12.95 34.60
CA TYR A 512 42.55 12.09 35.53
C TYR A 512 44.06 12.11 35.27
N LYS A 513 44.51 12.06 34.01
CA LYS A 513 45.92 12.23 33.65
C LYS A 513 46.49 13.58 34.09
N ARG A 514 45.71 14.67 34.04
CA ARG A 514 46.14 15.98 34.56
C ARG A 514 46.22 16.00 36.07
N TYR A 515 45.33 15.29 36.76
CA TYR A 515 45.38 15.13 38.21
C TYR A 515 46.62 14.34 38.64
N LEU A 516 46.94 13.22 37.99
CA LEU A 516 48.14 12.42 38.29
C LEU A 516 49.47 13.12 37.97
N ARG A 517 49.47 14.12 37.08
CA ARG A 517 50.66 14.92 36.74
C ARG A 517 50.89 16.08 37.71
N ARG A 518 49.89 16.44 38.51
CA ARG A 518 49.99 17.45 39.57
C ARG A 518 50.28 16.75 40.88
#